data_AF-A0AAU5YYP4-F1
#
_entry.id   AF-A0AAU5YYP4-F1
#
_cell.length_a   1.000
_cell.length_b   1.000
_cell.length_c   1.000
_cell.angle_alpha   90.00
_cell.angle_beta   90.00
_cell.angle_gamma   90.00
#
_symmetry.space_group_name_H-M   'P 1'
#
loop_
_entity.id
_entity.type
_entity.pdbx_description
1 polymer ?
#
loop_
_entity_poly.entity_id
_entity_poly.type
_entity_poly.pdbx_seq_one_letter_code
_entity_poly.pdbx_strand_id
1 'polypeptide(L)'
;MADDDYVWAGWFYSHVDGTIAEPELRKIHLGAGDYTWTDCLKPKDGYYIHTSTLDPDNPAWKTASVSQDLYFYLLLPGGDTTWGSELIRET
;
A
#
# COMPACT_ATOMS: atom_id res chain seq x y z
N MET A 1 6.33 -18.57 -18.30
CA MET A 1 5.28 -17.83 -17.56
C MET A 1 5.71 -16.39 -17.64
N ALA A 2 4.87 -15.51 -18.17
CA ALA A 2 5.22 -14.09 -18.27
C ALA A 2 5.20 -13.49 -16.86
N ASP A 3 6.16 -12.66 -16.58
CA ASP A 3 6.39 -11.97 -15.34
C ASP A 3 6.65 -10.50 -15.68
N ASP A 4 6.14 -9.60 -14.85
CA ASP A 4 6.14 -8.17 -15.10
C ASP A 4 6.70 -7.42 -13.88
N ASP A 5 7.45 -6.35 -14.16
CA ASP A 5 7.96 -5.43 -13.16
C ASP A 5 6.90 -4.37 -12.84
N TYR A 6 6.68 -4.16 -11.53
CA TYR A 6 5.74 -3.17 -11.01
C TYR A 6 6.42 -2.29 -9.97
N VAL A 7 6.03 -1.02 -9.94
CA VAL A 7 6.18 -0.18 -8.76
C VAL A 7 4.96 -0.41 -7.89
N TRP A 8 5.20 -0.91 -6.69
CA TRP A 8 4.24 -0.84 -5.61
C TRP A 8 4.38 0.51 -4.92
N ALA A 9 3.39 1.38 -5.11
CA ALA A 9 3.30 2.60 -4.32
C ALA A 9 2.60 2.27 -2.99
N GLY A 10 3.39 2.27 -1.91
CA GLY A 10 2.87 2.23 -0.56
C GLY A 10 2.46 3.62 -0.11
N TRP A 11 1.17 3.80 0.15
CA TRP A 11 0.54 4.92 0.85
C TRP A 11 0.58 6.31 0.20
N PHE A 12 -0.60 6.85 -0.12
CA PHE A 12 -0.79 8.29 -0.33
C PHE A 12 -1.83 8.80 0.67
N TYR A 13 -1.65 10.02 1.18
CA TYR A 13 -2.74 10.81 1.74
C TYR A 13 -2.81 12.12 0.98
N SER A 14 -4.02 12.65 0.78
CA SER A 14 -4.22 14.03 0.36
C SER A 14 -4.72 14.86 1.53
N HIS A 15 -4.00 15.89 1.93
CA HIS A 15 -4.60 16.96 2.74
C HIS A 15 -5.64 17.73 1.91
N VAL A 16 -6.60 18.37 2.59
CA VAL A 16 -7.59 19.25 1.93
C VAL A 16 -6.93 20.43 1.21
N ASP A 17 -5.68 20.77 1.57
CA ASP A 17 -4.84 21.77 0.91
C ASP A 17 -4.09 21.26 -0.33
N GLY A 18 -4.26 19.98 -0.70
CA GLY A 18 -3.62 19.36 -1.86
C GLY A 18 -2.21 18.82 -1.61
N THR A 19 -1.69 18.89 -0.38
CA THR A 19 -0.40 18.27 -0.04
C THR A 19 -0.54 16.76 -0.02
N ILE A 20 0.26 16.08 -0.84
CA ILE A 20 0.38 14.62 -0.86
C ILE A 20 1.71 14.25 -0.22
N ALA A 21 1.73 13.39 0.81
CA ALA A 21 3.00 12.74 1.11
C ALA A 21 3.28 11.68 0.06
N GLU A 22 4.50 11.77 -0.45
CA GLU A 22 5.05 10.82 -1.41
C GLU A 22 4.99 9.39 -0.84
N PRO A 23 4.39 8.43 -1.58
CA PRO A 23 4.42 7.04 -1.20
C PRO A 23 5.84 6.50 -1.12
N GLU A 24 6.08 5.55 -0.23
CA GLU A 24 7.27 4.69 -0.34
C GLU A 24 7.09 3.78 -1.55
N LEU A 25 7.81 4.08 -2.62
CA LEU A 25 7.80 3.27 -3.84
C LEU A 25 8.74 2.08 -3.69
N ARG A 26 8.22 0.87 -3.90
CA ARG A 26 9.00 -0.36 -3.93
C ARG A 26 8.84 -1.08 -5.25
N LYS A 27 9.95 -1.37 -5.92
CA LYS A 27 9.94 -2.26 -7.08
C LYS A 27 9.62 -3.68 -6.64
N ILE A 28 8.66 -4.31 -7.30
CA ILE A 28 8.29 -5.71 -7.13
C ILE A 28 8.14 -6.38 -8.48
N HIS A 29 8.33 -7.69 -8.48
CA HIS A 29 8.20 -8.52 -9.67
C HIS A 29 7.10 -9.54 -9.42
N LEU A 30 6.06 -9.53 -10.26
CA LEU A 30 4.88 -10.37 -10.11
C LEU A 30 4.75 -11.30 -11.30
N GLY A 31 4.32 -12.54 -11.04
CA GLY A 31 4.00 -13.47 -12.11
C GLY A 31 2.63 -13.12 -12.72
N ALA A 32 2.40 -13.52 -13.97
CA ALA A 32 1.13 -13.33 -14.65
C ALA A 32 0.02 -14.23 -14.06
N GLY A 33 -0.82 -13.66 -13.19
CA GLY A 33 -1.92 -14.36 -12.54
C GLY A 33 -2.81 -13.44 -11.74
N ASP A 34 -3.82 -14.03 -11.10
CA ASP A 34 -4.74 -13.33 -10.24
C ASP A 34 -4.16 -13.19 -8.82
N TYR A 35 -4.46 -12.05 -8.21
CA TYR A 35 -4.02 -11.69 -6.87
C TYR A 35 -5.21 -11.12 -6.09
N THR A 36 -5.28 -11.45 -4.81
CA THR A 36 -6.23 -10.86 -3.87
C THR A 36 -5.54 -9.76 -3.06
N TRP A 37 -6.16 -8.58 -3.03
CA TRP A 37 -5.68 -7.44 -2.25
C TRP A 37 -6.29 -7.44 -0.84
N THR A 38 -5.45 -7.26 0.17
CA THR A 38 -5.91 -7.10 1.57
C THR A 38 -5.20 -5.93 2.23
N ASP A 39 -5.97 -4.95 2.71
CA ASP A 39 -5.49 -3.85 3.54
C ASP A 39 -5.92 -4.03 5.00
N CYS A 40 -5.01 -3.75 5.93
CA CYS A 40 -5.26 -3.84 7.35
C CYS A 40 -4.75 -2.58 8.05
N LEU A 41 -5.60 -1.97 8.87
CA LEU A 41 -5.24 -0.84 9.71
C LEU A 41 -5.35 -1.24 11.19
N LYS A 42 -4.23 -1.20 11.91
CA LYS A 42 -4.15 -1.61 13.32
C LYS A 42 -3.78 -0.43 14.21
N PRO A 43 -4.61 0.01 15.16
CA PRO A 43 -4.22 1.04 16.12
C PRO A 43 -3.09 0.54 17.05
N LYS A 44 -2.14 1.42 17.38
CA LYS A 44 -1.03 1.15 18.30
C LYS A 44 -0.50 2.43 18.93
N ASP A 45 -0.56 2.56 20.26
CA ASP A 45 0.08 3.62 21.07
C ASP A 45 0.12 5.03 20.43
N GLY A 46 -1.05 5.53 20.04
CA GLY A 46 -1.15 6.88 19.45
C GLY A 46 -0.74 6.94 17.97
N TYR A 47 -0.67 5.84 17.26
CA TYR A 47 -0.55 5.79 15.79
C TYR A 47 -1.32 4.58 15.26
N TYR A 48 -1.30 4.38 13.96
CA TYR A 48 -1.83 3.19 13.31
C TYR A 48 -0.72 2.50 12.52
N ILE A 49 -0.75 1.18 12.42
CA ILE A 49 0.07 0.43 11.48
C ILE A 49 -0.84 0.07 10.33
N HIS A 50 -0.51 0.56 9.13
CA HIS A 50 -1.14 0.11 7.91
C HIS A 50 -0.30 -0.99 7.28
N THR A 51 -0.93 -2.09 6.90
CA THR A 51 -0.30 -3.19 6.17
C THR A 51 -1.14 -3.49 4.95
N SER A 52 -0.50 -3.51 3.79
CA SER A 52 -1.10 -3.89 2.52
C SER A 52 -0.46 -5.17 2.01
N THR A 53 -1.26 -6.09 1.52
CA THR A 53 -0.85 -7.45 1.15
C THR A 53 -1.45 -7.84 -0.19
N LEU A 54 -0.60 -8.38 -1.06
CA LEU A 54 -0.94 -8.99 -2.34
C LEU A 54 -0.70 -10.49 -2.25
N ASP A 55 -1.80 -11.25 -2.16
CA ASP A 55 -1.76 -12.70 -2.07
C ASP A 55 -2.02 -13.32 -3.46
N PRO A 56 -1.09 -14.09 -4.02
CA PRO A 56 -1.31 -14.77 -5.29
C PRO A 56 -2.26 -15.96 -5.14
N ASP A 57 -3.13 -16.16 -6.12
CA ASP A 57 -3.98 -17.37 -6.18
C ASP A 57 -3.15 -18.63 -6.50
N ASN A 58 -1.97 -18.44 -7.09
CA ASN A 58 -1.02 -19.52 -7.34
C ASN A 58 -0.22 -19.88 -6.07
N PRO A 59 -0.37 -21.09 -5.51
CA PRO A 59 0.29 -21.48 -4.27
C PRO A 59 1.81 -21.63 -4.38
N ALA A 60 2.37 -21.64 -5.60
CA ALA A 60 3.82 -21.65 -5.81
C ALA A 60 4.45 -20.25 -5.66
N TRP A 61 3.65 -19.19 -5.64
CA TRP A 61 4.11 -17.81 -5.54
C TRP A 61 4.07 -17.29 -4.12
N LYS A 62 4.86 -16.26 -3.84
CA LYS A 62 4.95 -15.66 -2.52
C LYS A 62 4.04 -14.45 -2.42
N THR A 63 3.42 -14.29 -1.25
CA THR A 63 2.75 -13.06 -0.84
C THR A 63 3.73 -11.89 -0.83
N ALA A 64 3.30 -10.75 -1.37
CA ALA A 64 4.00 -9.49 -1.23
C ALA A 64 3.31 -8.64 -0.15
N SER A 65 4.06 -7.99 0.75
CA SER A 65 3.50 -7.14 1.80
C SER A 65 4.36 -5.89 2.02
N VAL A 66 3.68 -4.76 2.28
CA VAL A 66 4.28 -3.50 2.75
C VAL A 66 3.57 -3.09 4.04
N SER A 67 4.34 -2.58 5.00
CA SER A 67 3.79 -2.09 6.26
C SER A 67 4.45 -0.78 6.64
N GLN A 68 3.64 0.17 7.11
CA GLN A 68 4.09 1.50 7.49
C GLN A 68 3.38 1.99 8.75
N ASP A 69 4.11 2.74 9.57
CA ASP A 69 3.56 3.43 10.74
C ASP A 69 2.92 4.76 10.32
N LEU A 70 1.65 4.95 10.68
CA LEU A 70 0.81 6.13 10.40
C LEU A 70 0.55 6.92 11.68
N TYR A 71 1.27 8.02 11.85
CA TYR A 71 1.15 8.83 13.06
C TYR A 71 -0.18 9.59 13.15
N PHE A 72 -0.78 9.59 14.34
CA PHE A 72 -2.07 10.22 14.66
C PHE A 72 -2.17 11.72 14.33
N TYR A 73 -1.07 12.46 14.28
CA TYR A 73 -1.10 13.89 13.97
C TYR A 73 -1.46 14.18 12.49
N LEU A 74 -1.46 13.17 11.63
CA LEU A 74 -2.01 13.25 10.26
C LEU A 74 -3.54 13.07 10.24
N LEU A 75 -4.13 12.56 11.34
CA LEU A 75 -5.57 12.32 11.51
C LEU A 75 -6.23 13.39 12.41
N LEU A 76 -5.65 14.60 12.46
CA LEU A 76 -6.16 15.76 13.19
C LEU A 76 -7.66 16.03 12.87
N PRO A 77 -8.41 16.67 13.79
CA PRO A 77 -9.86 16.58 13.80
C PRO A 77 -10.47 17.33 12.62
N GLY A 78 -10.92 16.58 11.60
CA GLY A 78 -11.87 17.09 10.60
C GLY A 78 -11.45 17.00 9.12
N GLY A 79 -10.56 16.10 8.73
CA GLY A 79 -10.27 15.82 7.32
C GLY A 79 -10.78 14.45 6.87
N ASP A 80 -11.28 14.36 5.63
CA ASP A 80 -11.40 13.08 4.94
C ASP A 80 -9.99 12.63 4.53
N THR A 81 -9.53 11.51 5.08
CA THR A 81 -8.29 10.87 4.63
C THR A 81 -8.67 9.71 3.74
N THR A 82 -8.12 9.66 2.53
CA THR A 82 -8.15 8.45 1.69
C THR A 82 -6.80 7.76 1.84
N TRP A 83 -6.82 6.43 1.99
CA TRP A 83 -5.64 5.59 2.07
C TRP A 83 -5.77 4.44 1.08
N GLY A 84 -4.64 3.98 0.56
CA GLY A 84 -4.61 2.86 -0.37
C GLY A 84 -3.19 2.46 -0.74
N SER A 85 -3.12 1.44 -1.57
CA SER A 85 -1.89 1.00 -2.21
C SER A 85 -2.23 0.67 -3.65
N GLU A 86 -1.26 0.89 -4.54
CA GLU A 86 -1.46 0.67 -5.97
C GLU A 86 -0.25 -0.01 -6.60
N LEU A 87 -0.53 -0.71 -7.69
CA LEU A 87 0.48 -1.25 -8.59
C LEU A 87 0.51 -0.41 -9.85
N ILE A 88 1.67 0.15 -10.13
CA ILE A 88 1.96 0.87 -11.36
C ILE A 88 2.92 -0.03 -12.15
N ARG A 89 2.57 -0.38 -13.38
CA ARG A 89 3.49 -1.15 -14.24
C ARG A 89 4.73 -0.31 -14.54
N GLU A 90 5.93 -0.88 -14.35
CA GLU A 90 7.16 -0.22 -14.84
C GLU A 90 7.20 -0.34 -16.37
N THR A 91 7.22 0.79 -17.05
CA THR A 91 7.38 0.90 -18.52
C THR A 91 8.83 0.91 -18.94
#